data_AF-M7UTS5-F1
#
_entry.id   AF-M7UTS5-F1
#
_cell.length_a   1.000
_cell.length_b   1.000
_cell.length_c   1.000
_cell.angle_alpha   90.00
_cell.angle_beta   90.00
_cell.angle_gamma   90.00
#
_symmetry.space_group_name_H-M   'P 1'
#
loop_
_entity.id
_entity.type
_entity.pdbx_description
1 polymer ?
#
loop_
_entity_poly.entity_id
_entity_poly.type
_entity_poly.pdbx_seq_one_letter_code
_entity_poly.pdbx_strand_id
1 'polypeptide(L)'
;MNKVLSFDYQSTLAQQFTANNYGLISLAFDVIRTDSLPEPGTIFHPRDPLTFCGTDYCQYVFHDTSTISADSGVNPIAVYTSRTIKSSTICSTWAVTKGGNGTENTITVATETGDFDVYIPVQGGPGQTTFMTNTLLNCGPGCSTIAAFEASALSPWFYRCNITVSPVAGATLPEHQASADLLSLASAGIALQGYATSNLANNTAFQYQMYPAESVYGFPWNGDKESMALMMSRFSTGVVAMAALYNDGIIVEGNAPMAGSSLNVTHWNYVYLIFILTAGLQLALSLAISLIAHLVVVPPDSITASMQVLRQMSAQESGVSNEHNSKEPAQHTMWIFKATPVSEDGVYDLYMEEAYFEIK
;
A
#
# COMPACT_ATOMS: atom_id res chain seq x y z
N MET A 1 35.04 -15.37 -11.81
CA MET A 1 34.85 -14.09 -12.52
C MET A 1 34.91 -12.99 -11.49
N ASN A 2 36.00 -12.21 -11.49
CA ASN A 2 36.27 -11.20 -10.47
C ASN A 2 35.23 -10.08 -10.56
N LYS A 3 34.49 -9.88 -9.47
CA LYS A 3 33.64 -8.70 -9.24
C LYS A 3 34.51 -7.47 -9.43
N VAL A 4 34.14 -6.63 -10.40
CA VAL A 4 34.74 -5.31 -10.57
C VAL A 4 34.36 -4.47 -9.34
N LEU A 5 35.37 -4.34 -8.47
CA LEU A 5 35.70 -3.23 -7.59
C LEU A 5 34.52 -2.42 -7.04
N SER A 6 34.35 -2.56 -5.72
CA SER A 6 33.86 -1.51 -4.83
C SER A 6 34.52 -0.18 -5.20
N PHE A 7 33.76 0.69 -5.86
CA PHE A 7 34.05 2.10 -5.95
C PHE A 7 32.86 2.82 -5.35
N ASP A 8 33.12 3.52 -4.25
CA ASP A 8 32.26 4.55 -3.71
C ASP A 8 32.24 5.70 -4.73
N TYR A 9 31.32 5.65 -5.70
CA TYR A 9 31.34 6.50 -6.90
C TYR A 9 29.97 7.12 -7.15
N GLN A 10 29.40 7.82 -6.16
CA GLN A 10 28.32 8.77 -6.42
C GLN A 10 28.88 10.04 -7.08
N SER A 11 29.30 9.93 -8.34
CA SER A 11 29.62 11.11 -9.13
C SER A 11 28.32 11.80 -9.54
N THR A 12 28.18 13.10 -9.27
CA THR A 12 27.03 13.90 -9.72
C THR A 12 26.81 13.78 -11.23
N LEU A 13 27.89 13.67 -12.02
CA LEU A 13 27.81 13.47 -13.46
C LEU A 13 27.19 12.10 -13.81
N ALA A 14 27.50 11.05 -13.04
CA ALA A 14 26.85 9.75 -13.20
C ALA A 14 25.36 9.84 -12.90
N GLN A 15 24.99 10.49 -11.80
CA GLN A 15 23.59 10.67 -11.41
C GLN A 15 22.79 11.46 -12.45
N GLN A 16 23.38 12.52 -13.02
CA GLN A 16 22.78 13.30 -14.11
C GLN A 16 22.56 12.46 -15.37
N PHE A 17 23.56 11.67 -15.77
CA PHE A 17 23.42 10.74 -16.90
C PHE A 17 22.36 9.67 -16.62
N THR A 18 22.36 9.08 -15.42
CA THR A 18 21.38 8.09 -15.00
C THR A 18 19.97 8.68 -15.00
N ALA A 19 19.77 9.91 -14.52
CA ALA A 19 18.47 10.57 -14.53
C ALA A 19 17.90 10.71 -15.94
N ASN A 20 18.73 11.10 -16.91
CA ASN A 20 18.32 11.14 -18.31
C ASN A 20 17.92 9.75 -18.84
N ASN A 21 18.75 8.73 -18.57
CA ASN A 21 18.47 7.36 -18.99
C ASN A 21 17.20 6.80 -18.35
N TYR A 22 16.94 7.08 -17.07
CA TYR A 22 15.72 6.67 -16.38
C TYR A 22 14.48 7.29 -17.03
N GLY A 23 14.53 8.57 -17.41
CA GLY A 23 13.46 9.19 -18.20
C GLY A 23 13.23 8.47 -19.52
N LEU A 24 14.31 8.10 -20.24
CA LEU A 24 14.20 7.35 -21.50
C LEU A 24 13.66 5.92 -21.32
N ILE A 25 14.15 5.18 -20.33
CA ILE A 25 13.70 3.81 -20.05
C ILE A 25 12.22 3.80 -19.64
N SER A 26 11.74 4.88 -19.01
CA SER A 26 10.31 5.00 -18.66
C SER A 26 9.37 4.89 -19.87
N LEU A 27 9.86 5.17 -21.09
CA LEU A 27 9.08 4.97 -22.32
C LEU A 27 8.72 3.51 -22.61
N ALA A 28 9.44 2.56 -22.01
CA ALA A 28 9.14 1.13 -22.14
C ALA A 28 7.89 0.71 -21.33
N PHE A 29 7.39 1.58 -20.45
CA PHE A 29 6.24 1.31 -19.61
C PHE A 29 5.01 2.07 -20.07
N ASP A 30 3.85 1.49 -19.81
CA ASP A 30 2.57 2.09 -20.13
C ASP A 30 2.30 3.34 -19.28
N VAL A 31 1.64 4.31 -19.91
CA VAL A 31 1.16 5.52 -19.27
C VAL A 31 -0.36 5.54 -19.37
N ILE A 32 -1.01 5.59 -18.20
CA ILE A 32 -2.47 5.60 -18.11
C ILE A 32 -2.92 6.95 -17.53
N ARG A 33 -4.20 7.27 -17.70
CA ARG A 33 -4.82 8.45 -17.12
C ARG A 33 -4.93 8.35 -15.61
N THR A 34 -4.95 9.51 -14.94
CA THR A 34 -5.09 9.62 -13.48
C THR A 34 -6.46 9.20 -12.94
N ASP A 35 -7.45 8.95 -13.79
CA ASP A 35 -8.74 8.38 -13.43
C ASP A 35 -8.67 6.89 -13.04
N SER A 36 -7.60 6.22 -13.46
CA SER A 36 -7.39 4.77 -13.28
C SER A 36 -6.29 4.49 -12.25
N LEU A 37 -6.16 5.35 -11.24
CA LEU A 37 -5.19 5.16 -10.18
C LEU A 37 -5.56 3.92 -9.35
N PRO A 38 -4.58 3.07 -9.01
CA PRO A 38 -4.83 1.90 -8.18
C PRO A 38 -5.22 2.34 -6.77
N GLU A 39 -6.19 1.65 -6.18
CA GLU A 39 -6.54 1.85 -4.78
C GLU A 39 -5.40 1.35 -3.88
N PRO A 40 -5.13 2.00 -2.74
CA PRO A 40 -4.14 1.52 -1.78
C PRO A 40 -4.44 0.07 -1.35
N GLY A 41 -3.41 -0.79 -1.37
CA GLY A 41 -3.53 -2.23 -1.10
C GLY A 41 -3.72 -3.10 -2.34
N THR A 42 -3.92 -2.50 -3.52
CA THR A 42 -3.91 -3.24 -4.80
C THR A 42 -2.53 -3.82 -5.06
N ILE A 43 -2.48 -5.08 -5.48
CA ILE A 43 -1.21 -5.77 -5.82
C ILE A 43 -0.61 -5.13 -7.06
N PHE A 44 0.66 -4.75 -6.97
CA PHE A 44 1.46 -4.29 -8.10
C PHE A 44 1.98 -5.48 -8.90
N HIS A 45 1.81 -5.43 -10.21
CA HIS A 45 2.40 -6.34 -11.16
C HIS A 45 3.45 -5.63 -12.03
N PRO A 46 4.56 -6.26 -12.43
CA PRO A 46 5.57 -5.60 -13.28
C PRO A 46 5.10 -5.12 -14.65
N ARG A 47 3.89 -5.51 -15.07
CA ARG A 47 3.24 -5.03 -16.31
C ARG A 47 2.30 -3.85 -16.06
N ASP A 48 2.08 -3.47 -14.81
CA ASP A 48 1.22 -2.35 -14.47
C ASP A 48 1.88 -1.04 -14.90
N PRO A 49 1.07 -0.02 -15.24
CA PRO A 49 1.60 1.30 -15.57
C PRO A 49 2.37 1.88 -14.39
N LEU A 50 3.51 2.50 -14.70
CA LEU A 50 4.32 3.19 -13.71
C LEU A 50 3.92 4.66 -13.56
N THR A 51 3.48 5.28 -14.66
CA THR A 51 3.21 6.71 -14.69
C THR A 51 1.74 6.97 -15.02
N PHE A 52 1.11 7.84 -14.24
CA PHE A 52 -0.28 8.23 -14.41
C PHE A 52 -0.35 9.71 -14.78
N CYS A 53 -0.80 10.03 -15.98
CA CYS A 53 -0.82 11.42 -16.48
C CYS A 53 -2.24 11.97 -16.59
N GLY A 54 -2.44 13.16 -16.04
CA GLY A 54 -3.64 13.97 -16.20
C GLY A 54 -3.50 14.92 -17.38
N THR A 55 -4.17 16.07 -17.29
CA THR A 55 -4.11 17.15 -18.30
C THR A 55 -2.88 18.04 -18.14
N ASP A 56 -2.42 18.23 -16.91
CA ASP A 56 -1.49 19.28 -16.49
C ASP A 56 -0.33 18.74 -15.63
N TYR A 57 -0.42 17.50 -15.18
CA TYR A 57 0.61 16.84 -14.38
C TYR A 57 0.67 15.35 -14.68
N CYS A 58 1.81 14.74 -14.37
CA CYS A 58 1.98 13.29 -14.27
C CYS A 58 2.36 12.92 -12.84
N GLN A 59 2.02 11.71 -12.41
CA GLN A 59 2.33 11.25 -11.07
C GLN A 59 2.71 9.78 -11.02
N TYR A 60 3.51 9.45 -10.02
CA TYR A 60 3.92 8.09 -9.66
C TYR A 60 3.27 7.71 -8.33
N VAL A 61 2.82 6.45 -8.22
CA VAL A 61 2.27 5.88 -6.99
C VAL A 61 3.26 4.88 -6.43
N PHE A 62 3.69 5.07 -5.19
CA PHE A 62 4.66 4.18 -4.55
C PHE A 62 4.04 2.83 -4.22
N HIS A 63 4.82 1.78 -4.37
CA HIS A 63 4.49 0.44 -3.91
C HIS A 63 5.48 -0.04 -2.85
N ASP A 64 4.97 -0.77 -1.86
CA ASP A 64 5.78 -1.34 -0.78
C ASP A 64 5.73 -2.86 -0.84
N THR A 65 6.79 -3.49 -0.34
CA THR A 65 6.88 -4.93 -0.16
C THR A 65 7.31 -5.25 1.27
N SER A 66 6.94 -6.42 1.78
CA SER A 66 7.42 -6.90 3.08
C SER A 66 8.76 -7.61 2.94
N THR A 67 9.60 -7.55 3.97
CA THR A 67 10.89 -8.28 4.01
C THR A 67 10.71 -9.78 3.81
N ILE A 68 9.67 -10.36 4.42
CA ILE A 68 9.32 -11.78 4.25
C ILE A 68 9.04 -12.11 2.78
N SER A 69 8.31 -11.24 2.07
CA SER A 69 8.02 -11.46 0.67
C SER A 69 9.25 -11.23 -0.22
N ALA A 70 10.07 -10.23 0.09
CA ALA A 70 11.32 -9.92 -0.60
C ALA A 70 12.33 -11.09 -0.51
N ASP A 71 12.45 -11.71 0.67
CA ASP A 71 13.42 -12.79 0.93
C ASP A 71 12.97 -14.16 0.40
N SER A 72 11.70 -14.31 -0.01
CA SER A 72 11.12 -15.60 -0.42
C SER A 72 11.67 -16.16 -1.74
N GLY A 73 12.45 -15.38 -2.50
CA GLY A 73 13.08 -15.79 -3.78
C GLY A 73 12.11 -15.99 -4.94
N VAL A 74 10.80 -15.80 -4.71
CA VAL A 74 9.72 -15.85 -5.70
C VAL A 74 9.09 -14.45 -5.75
N ASN A 75 8.84 -13.93 -6.96
CA ASN A 75 8.32 -12.58 -7.25
C ASN A 75 7.69 -11.87 -6.03
N PRO A 76 8.39 -10.90 -5.42
CA PRO A 76 7.93 -10.29 -4.20
C PRO A 76 6.58 -9.63 -4.43
N ILE A 77 5.65 -9.86 -3.49
CA ILE A 77 4.36 -9.20 -3.49
C ILE A 77 4.62 -7.76 -3.08
N ALA A 78 4.38 -6.86 -4.03
CA ALA A 78 4.35 -5.43 -3.78
C ALA A 78 2.89 -4.94 -3.87
N VAL A 79 2.55 -3.94 -3.09
CA VAL A 79 1.21 -3.33 -3.14
C VAL A 79 1.32 -1.82 -3.26
N TYR A 80 0.40 -1.21 -4.00
CA TYR A 80 0.29 0.23 -4.08
C TYR A 80 -0.07 0.85 -2.72
N THR A 81 0.56 1.97 -2.41
CA THR A 81 0.34 2.73 -1.18
C THR A 81 -0.42 4.02 -1.48
N SER A 82 -0.86 4.73 -0.43
CA SER A 82 -1.46 6.06 -0.58
C SER A 82 -0.45 7.16 -0.95
N ARG A 83 0.85 6.83 -1.00
CA ARG A 83 1.91 7.81 -1.27
C ARG A 83 2.03 8.06 -2.76
N THR A 84 2.04 9.35 -3.12
CA THR A 84 2.15 9.78 -4.52
C THR A 84 3.12 10.93 -4.66
N ILE A 85 3.75 11.02 -5.83
CA ILE A 85 4.62 12.13 -6.19
C ILE A 85 4.26 12.64 -7.57
N LYS A 86 4.15 13.97 -7.71
CA LYS A 86 3.64 14.61 -8.91
C LYS A 86 4.74 15.43 -9.57
N SER A 87 4.75 15.45 -10.90
CA SER A 87 5.52 16.38 -11.71
C SER A 87 4.56 17.21 -12.55
N SER A 88 4.73 18.53 -12.50
CA SER A 88 3.95 19.50 -13.26
C SER A 88 4.89 20.47 -13.96
N THR A 89 4.59 20.80 -15.20
CA THR A 89 5.41 21.72 -16.00
C THR A 89 4.59 22.89 -16.48
N ILE A 90 5.17 24.08 -16.47
CA ILE A 90 4.57 25.28 -17.04
C ILE A 90 5.50 25.82 -18.10
N CYS A 91 5.02 25.95 -19.34
CA CYS A 91 5.80 26.41 -20.48
C CYS A 91 5.29 27.75 -21.02
N SER A 92 6.23 28.59 -21.42
CA SER A 92 6.02 29.71 -22.33
C SER A 92 6.60 29.35 -23.69
N THR A 93 5.96 29.82 -24.76
CA THR A 93 6.29 29.48 -26.15
C THR A 93 6.41 30.74 -27.00
N TRP A 94 7.33 30.71 -27.96
CA TRP A 94 7.60 31.81 -28.88
C TRP A 94 8.05 31.27 -30.24
N ALA A 95 7.69 31.99 -31.30
CA ALA A 95 8.15 31.69 -32.65
C ALA A 95 9.60 32.15 -32.86
N VAL A 96 10.38 31.36 -33.58
CA VAL A 96 11.76 31.69 -33.94
C VAL A 96 11.78 32.37 -35.31
N THR A 97 12.36 33.57 -35.40
CA THR A 97 12.37 34.39 -36.63
C THR A 97 13.67 34.24 -37.43
N LYS A 98 14.79 33.89 -36.79
CA LYS A 98 16.10 33.67 -37.42
C LYS A 98 16.81 32.46 -36.80
N GLY A 99 17.61 31.74 -37.60
CA GLY A 99 18.40 30.58 -37.15
C GLY A 99 17.57 29.32 -36.82
N GLY A 100 16.26 29.32 -37.12
CA GLY A 100 15.35 28.24 -36.71
C GLY A 100 15.55 26.88 -37.38
N ASN A 101 16.37 26.82 -38.44
CA ASN A 101 16.69 25.58 -39.14
C ASN A 101 17.69 24.68 -38.38
N GLY A 102 18.20 25.12 -37.21
CA GLY A 102 19.13 24.35 -36.38
C GLY A 102 20.56 24.28 -36.92
N THR A 103 20.93 25.10 -37.90
CA THR A 103 22.32 25.18 -38.43
C THR A 103 23.12 26.33 -37.83
N GLU A 104 22.48 27.21 -37.07
CA GLU A 104 23.11 28.38 -36.45
C GLU A 104 23.25 28.18 -34.93
N ASN A 105 24.31 28.74 -34.34
CA ASN A 105 24.51 28.71 -32.87
C ASN A 105 23.70 29.78 -32.14
N THR A 106 22.93 30.58 -32.86
CA THR A 106 22.15 31.67 -32.29
C THR A 106 20.85 31.74 -33.05
N ILE A 107 19.76 31.79 -32.30
CA ILE A 107 18.42 31.97 -32.83
C ILE A 107 17.84 33.28 -32.30
N THR A 108 17.06 33.96 -33.13
CA THR A 108 16.32 35.15 -32.70
C THR A 108 14.87 34.75 -32.46
N VAL A 109 14.38 35.03 -31.26
CA VAL A 109 13.03 34.68 -30.80
C VAL A 109 12.19 35.95 -30.73
N ALA A 110 11.01 35.93 -31.34
CA ALA A 110 10.10 37.06 -31.31
C ALA A 110 9.28 37.08 -30.01
N THR A 111 9.23 38.23 -29.34
CA THR A 111 8.33 38.47 -28.20
C THR A 111 7.52 39.73 -28.39
N GLU A 112 6.46 39.87 -27.59
CA GLU A 112 5.64 41.09 -27.56
C GLU A 112 6.43 42.34 -27.16
N THR A 113 7.54 42.18 -26.42
CA THR A 113 8.37 43.26 -25.88
C THR A 113 9.64 43.55 -26.69
N GLY A 114 9.91 42.76 -27.73
CA GLY A 114 11.10 42.86 -28.57
C GLY A 114 11.82 41.53 -28.76
N ASP A 115 12.50 41.39 -29.88
CA ASP A 115 13.23 40.18 -30.22
C ASP A 115 14.46 40.00 -29.30
N PHE A 116 14.76 38.76 -28.91
CA PHE A 116 15.97 38.44 -28.16
C PHE A 116 16.68 37.22 -28.75
N ASP A 117 18.01 37.20 -28.61
CA ASP A 117 18.84 36.13 -29.13
C ASP A 117 19.07 35.05 -28.06
N VAL A 118 19.03 33.78 -28.49
CA VAL A 118 19.30 32.60 -27.67
C VAL A 118 20.46 31.83 -28.28
N TYR A 119 21.45 31.50 -27.44
CA TYR A 119 22.56 30.64 -27.84
C TYR A 119 22.15 29.17 -27.85
N ILE A 120 22.43 28.49 -28.97
CA ILE A 120 22.22 27.05 -29.15
C ILE A 120 23.59 26.36 -29.16
N PRO A 121 23.84 25.38 -28.28
CA PRO A 121 25.18 24.81 -28.08
C PRO A 121 25.64 23.89 -29.22
N VAL A 122 24.72 23.46 -30.09
CA VAL A 122 24.99 22.45 -31.10
C VAL A 122 24.16 22.67 -32.36
N GLN A 123 24.80 22.46 -33.51
CA GLN A 123 24.17 22.59 -34.82
C GLN A 123 23.72 21.21 -35.29
N GLY A 124 22.55 20.79 -34.83
CA GLY A 124 21.97 19.48 -35.16
C GLY A 124 21.27 19.43 -36.53
N GLY A 125 21.02 20.58 -37.15
CA GLY A 125 20.14 20.69 -38.32
C GLY A 125 18.65 20.63 -37.96
N PRO A 126 17.76 20.59 -38.97
CA PRO A 126 16.32 20.57 -38.76
C PRO A 126 15.84 19.16 -38.38
N GLY A 127 14.63 19.07 -37.79
CA GLY A 127 14.01 17.78 -37.46
C GLY A 127 14.46 17.21 -36.12
N GLN A 128 14.74 18.07 -35.15
CA GLN A 128 15.12 17.66 -33.79
C GLN A 128 14.69 18.71 -32.77
N THR A 129 14.54 18.27 -31.53
CA THR A 129 14.28 19.16 -30.40
C THR A 129 15.46 19.11 -29.45
N THR A 130 16.07 20.27 -29.20
CA THR A 130 17.18 20.43 -28.25
C THR A 130 16.64 20.94 -26.92
N PHE A 131 16.77 20.15 -25.86
CA PHE A 131 16.50 20.60 -24.49
C PHE A 131 17.78 21.09 -23.84
N MET A 132 17.70 22.18 -23.11
CA MET A 132 18.84 22.87 -22.51
C MET A 132 18.51 23.28 -21.09
N THR A 133 19.47 23.16 -20.19
CA THR A 133 19.33 23.59 -18.81
C THR A 133 20.63 24.15 -18.26
N ASN A 134 20.52 24.99 -17.26
CA ASN A 134 21.66 25.40 -16.44
C ASN A 134 21.41 24.89 -15.03
N THR A 135 22.25 23.95 -14.58
CA THR A 135 22.08 23.29 -13.27
C THR A 135 22.30 24.24 -12.09
N LEU A 136 22.81 25.45 -12.32
CA LEU A 136 22.94 26.50 -11.29
C LEU A 136 21.68 27.37 -11.18
N LEU A 137 20.78 27.33 -12.17
CA LEU A 137 19.52 28.08 -12.18
C LEU A 137 18.38 27.16 -11.76
N ASN A 138 17.80 27.41 -10.59
CA ASN A 138 16.61 26.72 -10.12
C ASN A 138 15.46 27.71 -9.91
N CYS A 139 14.24 27.20 -9.97
CA CYS A 139 13.01 27.96 -9.76
C CYS A 139 12.36 27.67 -8.38
N GLY A 140 13.10 26.99 -7.49
CA GLY A 140 12.65 26.55 -6.18
C GLY A 140 13.06 25.09 -5.89
N PRO A 141 12.71 24.57 -4.71
CA PRO A 141 12.97 23.17 -4.35
C PRO A 141 12.28 22.20 -5.32
N GLY A 142 13.02 21.25 -5.88
CA GLY A 142 12.51 20.29 -6.87
C GLY A 142 12.08 20.92 -8.19
N CYS A 143 12.53 22.15 -8.49
CA CYS A 143 12.15 22.91 -9.68
C CYS A 143 13.36 23.24 -10.55
N SER A 144 13.29 22.94 -11.84
CA SER A 144 14.32 23.29 -12.82
C SER A 144 13.74 24.01 -14.03
N THR A 145 14.50 24.98 -14.55
CA THR A 145 14.16 25.68 -15.79
C THR A 145 14.85 25.00 -16.97
N ILE A 146 14.04 24.63 -17.96
CA ILE A 146 14.47 23.98 -19.19
C ILE A 146 14.05 24.86 -20.37
N ALA A 147 14.98 25.12 -21.27
CA ALA A 147 14.67 25.67 -22.58
C ALA A 147 14.56 24.51 -23.59
N ALA A 148 13.59 24.56 -24.50
CA ALA A 148 13.49 23.62 -25.60
C ALA A 148 13.46 24.37 -26.93
N PHE A 149 14.22 23.90 -27.91
CA PHE A 149 14.26 24.47 -29.26
C PHE A 149 13.89 23.40 -30.27
N GLU A 150 12.74 23.59 -30.93
CA GLU A 150 12.28 22.76 -32.04
C GLU A 150 12.87 23.31 -33.35
N ALA A 151 13.91 22.65 -33.84
CA ALA A 151 14.58 23.04 -35.07
C ALA A 151 13.75 22.58 -36.29
N SER A 152 13.35 23.52 -37.12
CA SER A 152 12.52 23.26 -38.30
C SER A 152 12.81 24.27 -39.40
N ALA A 153 12.81 23.80 -40.65
CA ALA A 153 12.97 24.68 -41.81
C ALA A 153 11.73 25.55 -42.08
N LEU A 154 10.55 25.13 -41.59
CA LEU A 154 9.27 25.77 -41.90
C LEU A 154 8.60 26.40 -40.69
N SER A 155 8.66 25.76 -39.52
CA SER A 155 7.98 26.23 -38.30
C SER A 155 8.82 25.96 -37.05
N PRO A 156 9.86 26.76 -36.81
CA PRO A 156 10.72 26.61 -35.64
C PRO A 156 10.13 27.31 -34.41
N TRP A 157 10.19 26.64 -33.25
CA TRP A 157 9.61 27.11 -32.00
C TRP A 157 10.60 27.03 -30.85
N PHE A 158 10.48 27.99 -29.93
CA PHE A 158 11.28 28.04 -28.72
C PHE A 158 10.40 28.05 -27.49
N TYR A 159 10.76 27.25 -26.51
CA TYR A 159 10.03 27.08 -25.26
C TYR A 159 10.93 27.38 -24.08
N ARG A 160 10.33 27.93 -23.03
CA ARG A 160 10.94 28.00 -21.70
C ARG A 160 9.95 27.44 -20.70
N CYS A 161 10.36 26.36 -20.05
CA CYS A 161 9.52 25.55 -19.19
C CYS A 161 10.12 25.46 -17.79
N ASN A 162 9.27 25.59 -16.77
CA ASN A 162 9.62 25.28 -15.40
C ASN A 162 8.98 23.95 -15.04
N ILE A 163 9.81 22.93 -14.82
CA ILE A 163 9.37 21.61 -14.36
C ILE A 163 9.51 21.56 -12.85
N THR A 164 8.42 21.24 -12.15
CA THR A 164 8.38 21.13 -10.68
C THR A 164 7.97 19.73 -10.29
N VAL A 165 8.81 19.05 -9.52
CA VAL A 165 8.47 17.79 -8.85
C VAL A 165 8.08 18.07 -7.41
N SER A 166 6.85 17.74 -7.05
CA SER A 166 6.32 17.99 -5.70
C SER A 166 6.98 17.06 -4.67
N PRO A 167 6.97 17.44 -3.38
CA PRO A 167 7.21 16.48 -2.30
C PRO A 167 6.23 15.30 -2.36
N VAL A 168 6.56 14.22 -1.66
CA VAL A 168 5.72 13.02 -1.61
C VAL A 168 4.47 13.32 -0.77
N ALA A 169 3.30 13.24 -1.40
CA ALA A 169 2.01 13.33 -0.72
C ALA A 169 1.72 12.02 0.01
N GLY A 170 1.17 12.10 1.23
CA GLY A 170 0.90 10.92 2.07
C GLY A 170 2.13 10.37 2.82
N ALA A 171 3.27 11.07 2.77
CA ALA A 171 4.46 10.71 3.54
C ALA A 171 4.28 11.06 5.03
N THR A 172 4.30 10.04 5.89
CA THR A 172 4.21 10.15 7.36
C THR A 172 5.57 10.14 8.05
N LEU A 173 6.56 9.49 7.46
CA LEU A 173 7.92 9.33 7.98
C LEU A 173 8.92 10.07 7.09
N PRO A 174 10.06 10.55 7.62
CA PRO A 174 11.13 11.15 6.82
C PRO A 174 11.61 10.24 5.68
N GLU A 175 11.66 8.93 5.92
CA GLU A 175 12.04 7.88 4.98
C GLU A 175 11.09 7.77 3.78
N HIS A 176 9.85 8.26 3.91
CA HIS A 176 8.87 8.27 2.83
C HIS A 176 9.07 9.44 1.87
N GLN A 177 9.95 10.39 2.19
CA GLN A 177 10.23 11.54 1.33
C GLN A 177 11.31 11.19 0.30
N ALA A 178 11.13 11.69 -0.92
CA ALA A 178 12.18 11.68 -1.93
C ALA A 178 13.25 12.72 -1.57
N SER A 179 14.53 12.40 -1.83
CA SER A 179 15.63 13.33 -1.58
C SER A 179 15.54 14.56 -2.51
N ALA A 180 15.96 15.72 -2.01
CA ALA A 180 15.97 16.95 -2.80
C ALA A 180 16.82 16.82 -4.08
N ASP A 181 17.91 16.06 -4.01
CA ASP A 181 18.78 15.77 -5.15
C ASP A 181 18.04 14.97 -6.23
N LEU A 182 17.27 13.95 -5.84
CA LEU A 182 16.46 13.19 -6.80
C LEU A 182 15.41 14.09 -7.46
N LEU A 183 14.75 14.95 -6.68
CA LEU A 183 13.77 15.90 -7.23
C LEU A 183 14.41 16.84 -8.25
N SER A 184 15.59 17.38 -7.95
CA SER A 184 16.34 18.27 -8.86
C SER A 184 16.84 17.53 -10.11
N LEU A 185 17.27 16.28 -9.97
CA LEU A 185 17.70 15.46 -11.11
C LEU A 185 16.51 15.09 -11.99
N ALA A 186 15.36 14.77 -11.39
CA ALA A 186 14.13 14.44 -12.11
C ALA A 186 13.54 15.65 -12.83
N SER A 187 13.59 16.86 -12.24
CA SER A 187 13.11 18.08 -12.89
C SER A 187 14.01 18.52 -14.03
N ALA A 188 15.33 18.30 -13.95
CA ALA A 188 16.26 18.66 -15.02
C ALA A 188 16.52 17.56 -16.05
N GLY A 189 16.13 16.32 -15.74
CA GLY A 189 16.59 15.09 -16.39
C GLY A 189 16.59 15.08 -17.92
N ILE A 190 15.59 15.68 -18.55
CA ILE A 190 15.44 15.67 -20.01
C ILE A 190 16.59 16.36 -20.75
N ALA A 191 17.25 17.32 -20.11
CA ALA A 191 18.37 18.09 -20.66
C ALA A 191 19.74 17.67 -20.09
N LEU A 192 19.78 16.74 -19.14
CA LEU A 192 21.02 16.32 -18.48
C LEU A 192 21.81 15.34 -19.35
N GLN A 193 23.12 15.56 -19.45
CA GLN A 193 24.07 14.68 -20.14
C GLN A 193 25.05 14.01 -19.19
N GLY A 194 25.32 14.61 -18.02
CA GLY A 194 26.39 14.16 -17.14
C GLY A 194 27.76 14.37 -17.78
N TYR A 195 28.40 13.28 -18.21
CA TYR A 195 29.82 13.28 -18.63
C TYR A 195 30.13 14.06 -19.93
N ALA A 196 29.18 14.18 -20.86
CA ALA A 196 29.43 14.82 -22.16
C ALA A 196 29.48 16.36 -22.11
N THR A 197 29.13 16.95 -20.97
CA THR A 197 28.96 18.41 -20.78
C THR A 197 30.28 19.18 -20.78
N SER A 198 31.39 18.51 -20.50
CA SER A 198 32.70 19.15 -20.29
C SER A 198 33.35 19.71 -21.55
N ASN A 199 32.95 19.25 -22.75
CA ASN A 199 33.77 19.47 -23.96
C ASN A 199 33.23 20.52 -24.94
N LEU A 200 31.93 20.82 -24.95
CA LEU A 200 31.34 21.78 -25.91
C LEU A 200 30.99 23.16 -25.34
N ALA A 201 30.62 23.26 -24.06
CA ALA A 201 30.10 24.51 -23.49
C ALA A 201 31.10 25.31 -22.63
N ASN A 202 32.34 24.83 -22.44
CA ASN A 202 33.34 25.39 -21.50
C ASN A 202 32.79 25.66 -20.08
N ASN A 203 31.63 25.07 -19.76
CA ASN A 203 30.84 25.27 -18.57
C ASN A 203 30.06 23.98 -18.29
N THR A 204 30.44 23.28 -17.24
CA THR A 204 29.81 22.01 -16.82
C THR A 204 28.40 22.19 -16.26
N ALA A 205 27.99 23.41 -15.93
CA ALA A 205 26.65 23.72 -15.45
C ALA A 205 25.62 23.80 -16.57
N PHE A 206 26.03 24.22 -17.77
CA PHE A 206 25.13 24.27 -18.91
C PHE A 206 25.12 22.91 -19.62
N GLN A 207 23.97 22.25 -19.61
CA GLN A 207 23.78 20.94 -20.21
C GLN A 207 22.67 21.00 -21.24
N TYR A 208 22.73 20.11 -22.22
CA TYR A 208 21.72 20.03 -23.25
C TYR A 208 21.56 18.60 -23.72
N GLN A 209 20.43 18.24 -24.31
CA GLN A 209 20.27 16.97 -24.99
C GLN A 209 19.40 17.15 -26.23
N MET A 210 19.78 16.49 -27.32
CA MET A 210 19.01 16.50 -28.56
C MET A 210 18.24 15.20 -28.72
N TYR A 211 16.99 15.31 -29.15
CA TYR A 211 16.17 14.17 -29.53
C TYR A 211 15.64 14.37 -30.95
N PRO A 212 15.75 13.36 -31.83
CA PRO A 212 15.25 13.45 -33.20
C PRO A 212 13.71 13.52 -33.22
N ALA A 213 13.14 14.17 -34.23
CA ALA A 213 11.70 14.38 -34.36
C ALA A 213 10.87 13.09 -34.40
N GLU A 214 11.47 11.97 -34.81
CA GLU A 214 10.84 10.65 -34.82
C GLU A 214 10.76 9.99 -33.44
N SER A 215 11.39 10.58 -32.41
CA SER A 215 11.33 10.08 -31.04
C SER A 215 10.21 10.75 -30.23
N VAL A 216 9.73 10.08 -29.18
CA VAL A 216 8.64 10.59 -28.32
C VAL A 216 8.96 11.97 -27.72
N TYR A 217 10.20 12.18 -27.30
CA TYR A 217 10.63 13.43 -26.66
C TYR A 217 11.16 14.47 -27.65
N GLY A 218 11.52 14.06 -28.88
CA GLY A 218 11.93 14.97 -29.93
C GLY A 218 10.79 15.45 -30.84
N PHE A 219 9.60 14.84 -30.72
CA PHE A 219 8.43 15.16 -31.53
C PHE A 219 8.09 16.66 -31.48
N PRO A 220 7.90 17.32 -32.64
CA PRO A 220 7.61 18.75 -32.70
C PRO A 220 6.16 19.05 -32.33
N TRP A 221 5.97 19.88 -31.32
CA TRP A 221 4.66 20.35 -30.85
C TRP A 221 4.21 21.64 -31.54
N ASN A 222 5.04 22.25 -32.39
CA ASN A 222 4.67 23.36 -33.28
C ASN A 222 4.04 24.56 -32.55
N GLY A 223 4.61 24.90 -31.40
CA GLY A 223 4.16 25.99 -30.54
C GLY A 223 3.17 25.59 -29.45
N ASP A 224 2.64 24.36 -29.44
CA ASP A 224 1.74 23.88 -28.37
C ASP A 224 2.51 23.69 -27.06
N LYS A 225 2.26 24.61 -26.12
CA LYS A 225 2.96 24.67 -24.83
C LYS A 225 2.39 23.67 -23.82
N GLU A 226 1.10 23.37 -23.90
CA GLU A 226 0.43 22.43 -23.00
C GLU A 226 0.91 21.00 -23.27
N SER A 227 1.01 20.61 -24.54
CA SER A 227 1.50 19.28 -24.91
C SER A 227 3.01 19.11 -24.62
N MET A 228 3.82 20.14 -24.87
CA MET A 228 5.24 20.15 -24.49
C MET A 228 5.39 20.02 -22.96
N ALA A 229 4.60 20.77 -22.18
CA ALA A 229 4.61 20.70 -20.73
C ALA A 229 4.22 19.31 -20.20
N LEU A 230 3.17 18.70 -20.76
CA LEU A 230 2.75 17.36 -20.34
C LEU A 230 3.81 16.31 -20.68
N MET A 231 4.45 16.39 -21.84
CA MET A 231 5.55 15.51 -22.23
C MET A 231 6.75 15.63 -21.27
N MET A 232 7.14 16.86 -20.90
CA MET A 232 8.22 17.10 -19.95
C MET A 232 7.87 16.62 -18.53
N SER A 233 6.61 16.77 -18.12
CA SER A 233 6.10 16.23 -16.87
C SER A 233 6.15 14.70 -16.86
N ARG A 234 5.78 14.05 -17.97
CA ARG A 234 5.91 12.60 -18.15
C ARG A 234 7.36 12.15 -18.04
N PHE A 235 8.30 12.83 -18.71
CA PHE A 235 9.72 12.52 -18.62
C PHE A 235 10.18 12.55 -17.16
N SER A 236 9.88 13.65 -16.46
CA SER A 236 10.28 13.89 -15.09
C SER A 236 9.69 12.86 -14.11
N THR A 237 8.39 12.55 -14.22
CA THR A 237 7.78 11.46 -13.45
C THR A 237 8.39 10.10 -13.78
N GLY A 238 8.75 9.86 -15.04
CA GLY A 238 9.46 8.66 -15.47
C GLY A 238 10.81 8.49 -14.78
N VAL A 239 11.58 9.57 -14.60
CA VAL A 239 12.84 9.54 -13.82
C VAL A 239 12.58 9.06 -12.40
N VAL A 240 11.56 9.60 -11.73
CA VAL A 240 11.21 9.23 -10.35
C VAL A 240 10.73 7.78 -10.26
N ALA A 241 9.86 7.36 -11.18
CA ALA A 241 9.32 6.00 -11.22
C ALA A 241 10.42 4.96 -11.39
N MET A 242 11.35 5.20 -12.31
CA MET A 242 12.48 4.32 -12.56
C MET A 242 13.49 4.33 -11.41
N ALA A 243 13.73 5.49 -10.79
CA ALA A 243 14.53 5.55 -9.58
C ALA A 243 13.90 4.73 -8.44
N ALA A 244 12.58 4.78 -8.28
CA ALA A 244 11.87 4.00 -7.25
C ALA A 244 11.94 2.48 -7.50
N LEU A 245 11.99 2.04 -8.76
CA LEU A 245 12.09 0.61 -9.10
C LEU A 245 13.49 0.02 -8.98
N TYR A 246 14.53 0.81 -9.31
CA TYR A 246 15.90 0.29 -9.46
C TYR A 246 16.83 0.70 -8.33
N ASN A 247 16.50 1.72 -7.55
CA ASN A 247 17.29 2.03 -6.36
C ASN A 247 17.05 0.98 -5.28
N ASP A 248 18.05 0.77 -4.44
CA ASP A 248 17.93 -0.12 -3.29
C ASP A 248 16.83 0.38 -2.35
N GLY A 249 15.88 -0.52 -2.05
CA GLY A 249 14.83 -0.24 -1.08
C GLY A 249 15.40 -0.09 0.33
N ILE A 250 14.73 0.74 1.13
CA ILE A 250 15.02 0.89 2.55
C ILE A 250 14.00 0.11 3.38
N ILE A 251 14.46 -0.49 4.48
CA ILE A 251 13.57 -1.18 5.43
C ILE A 251 13.08 -0.15 6.43
N VAL A 252 11.76 0.01 6.51
CA VAL A 252 11.10 0.94 7.43
C VAL A 252 10.20 0.15 8.36
N GLU A 253 10.19 0.51 9.64
CA GLU A 253 9.31 -0.11 10.62
C GLU A 253 7.85 0.34 10.39
N GLY A 254 6.93 -0.64 10.37
CA GLY A 254 5.51 -0.36 10.18
C GLY A 254 4.71 -1.57 9.75
N ASN A 255 3.46 -1.32 9.36
CA ASN A 255 2.57 -2.35 8.83
C ASN A 255 2.96 -2.67 7.38
N ALA A 256 3.73 -3.73 7.21
CA ALA A 256 4.11 -4.21 5.89
C ALA A 256 2.96 -4.99 5.22
N PRO A 257 2.89 -5.00 3.88
CA PRO A 257 1.91 -5.81 3.18
C PRO A 257 2.18 -7.30 3.41
N MET A 258 1.14 -8.02 3.85
CA MET A 258 1.18 -9.46 4.07
C MET A 258 0.10 -10.15 3.25
N ALA A 259 0.42 -11.33 2.72
CA ALA A 259 -0.54 -12.16 2.02
C ALA A 259 -1.62 -12.65 3.01
N GLY A 260 -2.84 -12.13 2.85
CA GLY A 260 -4.01 -12.65 3.56
C GLY A 260 -4.44 -13.99 2.96
N SER A 261 -4.93 -14.90 3.82
CA SER A 261 -5.65 -16.08 3.34
C SER A 261 -7.14 -15.77 3.31
N SER A 262 -7.76 -15.89 2.14
CA SER A 262 -9.21 -15.86 2.00
C SER A 262 -9.72 -17.28 1.83
N LEU A 263 -10.54 -17.75 2.78
CA LEU A 263 -11.20 -19.04 2.65
C LEU A 263 -12.40 -18.90 1.72
N ASN A 264 -12.18 -19.12 0.43
CA ASN A 264 -13.28 -19.22 -0.53
C ASN A 264 -13.87 -20.64 -0.50
N VAL A 265 -14.97 -20.81 0.23
CA VAL A 265 -15.71 -22.08 0.26
C VAL A 265 -16.53 -22.21 -1.02
N THR A 266 -15.99 -22.93 -2.00
CA THR A 266 -16.61 -23.12 -3.32
C THR A 266 -17.91 -23.94 -3.28
N HIS A 267 -18.10 -24.80 -2.28
CA HIS A 267 -19.22 -25.73 -2.22
C HIS A 267 -19.96 -25.66 -0.88
N TRP A 268 -20.69 -24.57 -0.66
CA TRP A 268 -21.55 -24.39 0.51
C TRP A 268 -22.59 -25.51 0.69
N ASN A 269 -23.00 -26.16 -0.40
CA ASN A 269 -23.95 -27.27 -0.37
C ASN A 269 -23.45 -28.46 0.46
N TYR A 270 -22.16 -28.81 0.38
CA TYR A 270 -21.61 -29.89 1.20
C TYR A 270 -21.52 -29.50 2.67
N VAL A 271 -21.22 -28.23 2.94
CA VAL A 271 -21.19 -27.69 4.31
C VAL A 271 -22.58 -27.80 4.93
N TYR A 272 -23.63 -27.34 4.23
CA TYR A 272 -25.01 -27.47 4.71
C TYR A 272 -25.46 -28.92 4.85
N LEU A 273 -25.07 -29.80 3.92
CA LEU A 273 -25.40 -31.22 3.99
C LEU A 273 -24.80 -31.88 5.23
N ILE A 274 -23.53 -31.61 5.54
CA ILE A 274 -22.88 -32.13 6.75
C ILE A 274 -23.57 -31.59 8.00
N PHE A 275 -23.87 -30.29 8.06
CA PHE A 275 -24.60 -29.69 9.19
C PHE A 275 -25.99 -30.28 9.40
N ILE A 276 -26.76 -30.48 8.33
CA ILE A 276 -28.10 -31.07 8.42
C ILE A 276 -28.02 -32.54 8.84
N LEU A 277 -27.11 -33.33 8.28
CA LEU A 277 -26.94 -34.74 8.64
C LEU A 277 -26.52 -34.93 10.10
N THR A 278 -25.56 -34.12 10.55
CA THR A 278 -25.06 -34.16 11.94
C THR A 278 -26.14 -33.75 12.93
N ALA A 279 -26.84 -32.64 12.70
CA ALA A 279 -27.95 -32.21 13.53
C ALA A 279 -29.12 -33.21 13.50
N GLY A 280 -29.45 -33.73 12.32
CA GLY A 280 -30.51 -34.73 12.13
C GLY A 280 -30.20 -36.05 12.85
N LEU A 281 -28.96 -36.52 12.78
CA LEU A 281 -28.52 -37.73 13.48
C LEU A 281 -28.56 -37.54 15.00
N GLN A 282 -28.09 -36.39 15.50
CA GLN A 282 -28.15 -36.06 16.93
C GLN A 282 -29.61 -36.01 17.43
N LEU A 283 -30.52 -35.44 16.64
CA LEU A 283 -31.95 -35.40 16.95
C LEU A 283 -32.57 -36.80 16.93
N ALA A 284 -32.22 -37.64 15.95
CA ALA A 284 -32.71 -39.02 15.89
C ALA A 284 -32.26 -39.85 17.09
N LEU A 285 -30.98 -39.72 17.48
CA LEU A 285 -30.42 -40.40 18.65
C LEU A 285 -31.08 -39.92 19.95
N SER A 286 -31.31 -38.62 20.12
CA SER A 286 -31.97 -38.08 21.32
C SER A 286 -33.42 -38.52 21.44
N LEU A 287 -34.17 -38.55 20.34
CA LEU A 287 -35.53 -39.10 20.30
C LEU A 287 -35.55 -40.59 20.63
N ALA A 288 -34.63 -41.38 20.06
CA ALA A 288 -34.53 -42.81 20.35
C ALA A 288 -34.26 -43.05 21.85
N ILE A 289 -33.34 -42.30 22.45
CA ILE A 289 -33.07 -42.39 23.89
C ILE A 289 -34.30 -42.00 24.71
N SER A 290 -35.01 -40.93 24.36
CA SER A 290 -36.23 -40.50 25.06
C SER A 290 -37.33 -41.56 24.98
N LEU A 291 -37.54 -42.19 23.83
CA LEU A 291 -38.53 -43.26 23.67
C LEU A 291 -38.16 -44.50 24.48
N ILE A 292 -36.89 -44.90 24.47
CA ILE A 292 -36.41 -46.02 25.29
C ILE A 292 -36.56 -45.70 26.78
N ALA A 293 -36.25 -44.47 27.20
CA ALA A 293 -36.42 -44.05 28.59
C ALA A 293 -37.88 -44.14 29.07
N HIS A 294 -38.87 -43.89 28.21
CA HIS A 294 -40.28 -44.10 28.53
C HIS A 294 -40.69 -45.58 28.66
N LEU A 295 -39.96 -46.49 27.99
CA LEU A 295 -40.21 -47.93 28.07
C LEU A 295 -39.52 -48.60 29.25
N VAL A 296 -38.57 -47.92 29.90
CA VAL A 296 -37.97 -48.40 31.15
C VAL A 296 -38.99 -48.22 32.26
N VAL A 297 -39.69 -49.31 32.57
CA VAL A 297 -40.45 -49.44 33.81
C VAL A 297 -39.43 -49.41 34.94
N VAL A 298 -39.40 -48.30 35.68
CA VAL A 298 -38.62 -48.17 36.90
C VAL A 298 -39.15 -49.22 37.89
N PRO A 299 -38.36 -50.23 38.30
CA PRO A 299 -38.77 -51.15 39.33
C PRO A 299 -39.08 -50.36 40.61
N PRO A 300 -40.12 -50.74 41.39
CA PRO A 300 -40.57 -49.99 42.56
C PRO A 300 -39.52 -49.82 43.68
N ASP A 301 -38.37 -50.48 43.59
CA ASP A 301 -37.25 -50.36 44.53
C ASP A 301 -36.21 -49.28 44.15
N SER A 302 -36.51 -48.43 43.18
CA SER A 302 -35.60 -47.35 42.75
C SER A 302 -35.82 -46.06 43.54
N ILE A 303 -34.72 -45.33 43.74
CA ILE A 303 -34.52 -44.06 44.49
C ILE A 303 -35.63 -43.01 44.30
N THR A 304 -36.43 -43.08 43.23
CA THR A 304 -37.62 -42.24 43.03
C THR A 304 -38.70 -42.43 44.10
N ALA A 305 -38.86 -43.62 44.68
CA ALA A 305 -39.74 -43.85 45.83
C ALA A 305 -39.22 -43.12 47.08
N SER A 306 -37.89 -43.08 47.27
CA SER A 306 -37.26 -42.35 48.38
C SER A 306 -37.36 -40.82 48.22
N MET A 307 -37.37 -40.29 46.98
CA MET A 307 -37.60 -38.87 46.74
C MET A 307 -39.05 -38.43 46.96
N GLN A 308 -40.03 -39.30 46.68
CA GLN A 308 -41.44 -39.00 47.01
C GLN A 308 -41.65 -38.90 48.52
N VAL A 309 -40.97 -39.74 49.30
CA VAL A 309 -40.98 -39.68 50.77
C VAL A 309 -40.30 -38.39 51.26
N LEU A 310 -39.13 -38.02 50.74
CA LEU A 310 -38.46 -36.75 51.09
C LEU A 310 -39.30 -35.51 50.73
N ARG A 311 -40.02 -35.53 49.61
CA ARG A 311 -40.90 -34.43 49.20
C ARG A 311 -42.11 -34.27 50.14
N GLN A 312 -42.64 -35.36 50.69
CA GLN A 312 -43.69 -35.30 51.70
C GLN A 312 -43.16 -34.76 53.04
N MET A 313 -41.92 -35.10 53.41
CA MET A 313 -41.30 -34.58 54.63
C MET A 313 -40.95 -33.08 54.54
N SER A 314 -40.44 -32.59 53.40
CA SER A 314 -40.12 -31.15 53.25
C SER A 314 -41.39 -30.26 53.19
N ALA A 315 -42.51 -30.80 52.71
CA ALA A 315 -43.79 -30.10 52.70
C ALA A 315 -44.41 -29.99 54.11
N GLN A 316 -44.13 -30.96 54.99
CA GLN A 316 -44.57 -30.96 56.39
C GLN A 316 -43.86 -29.86 57.21
N GLU A 317 -42.58 -29.60 56.93
CA GLU A 317 -41.79 -28.57 57.62
C GLU A 317 -42.19 -27.14 57.23
N SER A 318 -42.69 -26.95 56.00
CA SER A 318 -43.20 -25.65 55.53
C SER A 318 -44.59 -25.29 56.08
N GLY A 319 -45.29 -26.24 56.71
CA GLY A 319 -46.66 -26.07 57.22
C GLY A 319 -46.76 -25.66 58.70
N VAL A 320 -45.64 -25.62 59.45
CA VAL A 320 -45.61 -25.23 60.87
C VAL A 320 -44.88 -23.90 61.02
N SER A 321 -45.43 -22.87 60.38
CA SER A 321 -45.08 -21.48 60.65
C SER A 321 -46.37 -20.68 60.84
N ASN A 322 -47.07 -20.95 61.94
CA ASN A 322 -48.04 -20.01 62.49
C ASN A 322 -48.27 -20.25 64.00
N GLU A 323 -48.12 -19.15 64.74
CA GLU A 323 -48.64 -18.87 66.09
C GLU A 323 -48.20 -19.78 67.25
N HIS A 324 -47.33 -19.29 68.15
CA HIS A 324 -47.69 -18.37 69.24
C HIS A 324 -46.59 -18.34 70.33
N ASN A 325 -46.36 -17.14 70.86
CA ASN A 325 -45.48 -16.76 71.99
C ASN A 325 -45.27 -17.81 73.10
N SER A 326 -44.00 -18.14 73.39
CA SER A 326 -43.50 -18.39 74.76
C SER A 326 -41.98 -18.31 74.83
N LYS A 327 -41.47 -17.64 75.87
CA LYS A 327 -40.04 -17.45 76.17
C LYS A 327 -39.46 -18.72 76.79
N GLU A 328 -38.82 -19.54 75.98
CA GLU A 328 -37.80 -20.53 76.38
C GLU A 328 -36.69 -20.52 75.33
N PRO A 329 -35.42 -20.84 75.67
CA PRO A 329 -34.38 -20.93 74.67
C PRO A 329 -34.75 -22.06 73.70
N ALA A 330 -35.05 -21.68 72.46
CA ALA A 330 -35.39 -22.60 71.39
C ALA A 330 -34.20 -23.53 71.12
N GLN A 331 -34.26 -24.75 71.67
CA GLN A 331 -33.42 -25.84 71.19
C GLN A 331 -33.90 -26.18 69.79
N HIS A 332 -33.13 -25.76 68.79
CA HIS A 332 -33.38 -26.13 67.40
C HIS A 332 -32.98 -27.60 67.25
N THR A 333 -33.95 -28.50 67.23
CA THR A 333 -33.72 -29.90 66.93
C THR A 333 -33.59 -30.05 65.41
N MET A 334 -32.44 -30.56 64.97
CA MET A 334 -32.19 -30.90 63.57
C MET A 334 -32.01 -32.42 63.49
N TRP A 335 -32.77 -33.06 62.63
CA TRP A 335 -32.57 -34.47 62.32
C TRP A 335 -31.40 -34.63 61.37
N ILE A 336 -30.37 -35.36 61.78
CA ILE A 336 -29.18 -35.63 60.96
C ILE A 336 -29.22 -37.08 60.50
N PHE A 337 -29.09 -37.31 59.19
CA PHE A 337 -28.92 -38.63 58.62
C PHE A 337 -27.47 -39.08 58.76
N LYS A 338 -27.24 -40.24 59.37
CA LYS A 338 -25.93 -40.89 59.40
C LYS A 338 -26.00 -42.23 58.67
N ALA A 339 -24.93 -42.54 57.95
CA ALA A 339 -24.73 -43.82 57.29
C ALA A 339 -23.58 -44.55 57.97
N THR A 340 -23.84 -45.73 58.53
CA THR A 340 -22.80 -46.59 59.11
C THR A 340 -22.65 -47.85 58.27
N PRO A 341 -21.43 -48.22 57.84
CA PRO A 341 -21.22 -49.45 57.07
C PRO A 341 -21.45 -50.67 57.98
N VAL A 342 -22.30 -51.60 57.53
CA VAL A 342 -22.61 -52.85 58.26
C VAL A 342 -21.86 -54.06 57.68
N SER A 343 -21.33 -53.95 56.46
CA SER A 343 -20.53 -54.99 55.81
C SER A 343 -19.48 -54.37 54.87
N GLU A 344 -18.35 -55.05 54.65
CA GLU A 344 -17.32 -54.67 53.67
C GLU A 344 -17.81 -54.68 52.21
N ASP A 345 -18.99 -55.28 51.94
CA ASP A 345 -19.62 -55.31 50.61
C ASP A 345 -20.38 -54.03 50.24
N GLY A 346 -20.16 -52.92 50.97
CA GLY A 346 -20.75 -51.61 50.64
C GLY A 346 -22.21 -51.43 51.05
N VAL A 347 -22.70 -52.24 51.99
CA VAL A 347 -24.05 -52.09 52.58
C VAL A 347 -23.98 -51.15 53.77
N TYR A 348 -24.71 -50.04 53.70
CA TYR A 348 -24.82 -49.04 54.77
C TYR A 348 -26.19 -49.11 55.42
N ASP A 349 -26.21 -49.09 56.74
CA ASP A 349 -27.45 -48.86 57.49
C ASP A 349 -27.61 -47.35 57.69
N LEU A 350 -28.78 -46.85 57.32
CA LEU A 350 -29.13 -45.44 57.35
C LEU A 350 -30.15 -45.23 58.46
N TYR A 351 -29.75 -44.49 59.49
CA TYR A 351 -30.66 -44.13 60.56
C TYR A 351 -30.55 -42.63 60.86
N MET A 352 -31.67 -42.08 61.37
CA MET A 352 -31.75 -40.69 61.79
C MET A 352 -31.49 -40.61 63.28
N GLU A 353 -30.67 -39.64 63.66
CA GLU A 353 -30.41 -39.30 65.05
C GLU A 353 -30.84 -37.84 65.29
N GLU A 354 -31.56 -37.58 66.38
CA GLU A 354 -31.92 -36.23 66.79
C GLU A 354 -30.69 -35.61 67.46
N ALA A 355 -30.10 -34.59 66.82
CA ALA A 355 -28.93 -33.92 67.35
C ALA A 355 -29.32 -32.59 67.99
N TYR A 356 -28.97 -32.44 69.27
CA TYR A 356 -29.13 -31.19 70.02
C TYR A 356 -27.84 -30.38 69.92
N PHE A 357 -27.91 -29.17 69.36
CA PHE A 357 -26.79 -28.24 69.36
C PHE A 357 -27.00 -27.18 70.44
N GLU A 358 -26.06 -27.07 71.37
CA GLU A 358 -25.87 -25.85 72.15
C GLU A 358 -25.06 -24.88 71.31
N ILE A 359 -25.71 -23.81 70.85
CA ILE A 359 -25.05 -22.69 70.19
C ILE A 359 -24.22 -21.98 71.26
N LYS A 360 -22.90 -21.97 71.11
CA LYS A 360 -21.98 -21.21 71.96
C LYS A 360 -21.54 -19.93 71.29
#